data_AF-A0A965VNM0-F1
#
_entry.id   AF-A0A965VNM0-F1
#
_cell.length_a   1.000
_cell.length_b   1.000
_cell.length_c   1.000
_cell.angle_alpha   90.00
_cell.angle_beta   90.00
_cell.angle_gamma   90.00
#
_symmetry.space_group_name_H-M   'P 1'
#
loop_
_entity.id
_entity.type
_entity.pdbx_description
1 polymer ?
#
loop_
_entity_poly.entity_id
_entity_poly.type
_entity_poly.pdbx_seq_one_letter_code
_entity_poly.pdbx_strand_id
1 'polypeptide(L)'
;MKFIAHKRSRAVQAWLKKEIAEQKRRYNKIVDEQEALTPKRDKWIAEFLQRIQTRGVHVHYNQMRKVAPEEIPVKPKRKFKVIF
;
A
#
# COMPACT_ATOMS: atom_id res chain seq x y z
N MET A 1 -34.20 10.73 14.13
CA MET A 1 -33.35 10.56 15.33
C MET A 1 -32.98 11.93 15.87
N LYS A 2 -33.29 12.24 17.14
CA LYS A 2 -32.78 13.44 17.81
C LYS A 2 -31.37 13.14 18.32
N PHE A 3 -30.35 13.79 17.74
CA PHE A 3 -28.99 13.73 18.26
C PHE A 3 -28.92 14.52 19.58
N ILE A 4 -28.55 13.85 20.67
CA ILE A 4 -28.26 14.54 21.93
C ILE A 4 -26.92 15.26 21.76
N ALA A 5 -26.93 16.58 21.89
CA ALA A 5 -25.72 17.39 21.75
C ALA A 5 -24.75 17.10 22.91
N HIS A 6 -23.78 16.21 22.69
CA HIS A 6 -22.73 15.93 23.66
C HIS A 6 -21.57 16.92 23.50
N LYS A 7 -21.42 17.86 24.43
CA LYS A 7 -20.26 18.77 24.48
C LYS A 7 -19.10 18.06 25.19
N ARG A 8 -18.01 17.83 24.45
CA ARG A 8 -16.76 17.30 25.01
C ARG A 8 -16.16 18.30 26.00
N SER A 9 -15.70 17.83 27.15
CA SER A 9 -14.99 18.65 28.14
C SER A 9 -13.69 19.21 27.56
N ARG A 10 -13.17 20.30 28.14
CA ARG A 10 -11.90 20.92 27.73
C ARG A 10 -10.73 19.94 27.79
N ALA A 11 -10.69 19.07 28.80
CA ALA A 11 -9.68 18.03 28.95
C ALA A 11 -9.73 17.03 27.78
N VAL A 12 -10.92 16.55 27.41
CA VAL A 12 -11.10 15.63 26.27
C VAL A 12 -10.69 16.30 24.96
N GLN A 13 -11.01 17.57 24.76
CA GLN A 13 -10.59 18.29 23.56
C GLN A 13 -9.07 18.47 23.48
N ALA A 14 -8.40 18.77 24.61
CA ALA A 14 -6.95 18.89 24.66
C ALA A 14 -6.26 17.55 24.37
N TRP A 15 -6.77 16.46 24.96
CA TRP A 15 -6.30 15.11 24.68
C TRP A 15 -6.47 14.75 23.20
N LEU A 16 -7.66 14.97 22.63
CA LEU A 16 -7.93 14.69 21.21
C LEU A 16 -6.98 15.45 20.27
N LYS A 17 -6.70 16.74 20.56
CA LYS A 17 -5.75 17.52 19.77
C LYS A 17 -4.34 16.92 19.81
N LYS A 18 -3.90 16.45 20.99
CA LYS A 18 -2.63 15.77 21.16
C LYS A 18 -2.59 14.46 20.36
N GLU A 19 -3.61 13.62 20.50
CA GLU A 19 -3.72 12.35 19.78
C GLU A 19 -3.70 12.56 18.26
N ILE A 20 -4.50 13.50 17.74
CA ILE A 20 -4.52 13.81 16.30
C ILE A 20 -3.12 14.24 15.83
N ALA A 21 -2.41 15.07 16.60
CA ALA A 21 -1.07 15.51 16.23
C ALA A 21 -0.08 14.35 16.21
N GLU A 22 -0.13 13.45 17.20
CA GLU A 22 0.71 12.26 17.24
C GLU A 22 0.41 11.29 16.10
N GLN A 23 -0.87 11.00 15.84
CA GLN A 23 -1.29 10.10 14.76
C GLN A 23 -0.86 10.64 13.40
N LYS A 24 -1.01 11.95 13.15
CA LYS A 24 -0.52 12.58 11.91
C LYS A 24 0.99 12.45 11.74
N ARG A 25 1.77 12.61 12.81
CA ARG A 25 3.23 12.44 12.76
C ARG A 25 3.61 10.99 12.44
N ARG A 26 2.96 10.01 13.09
CA ARG A 26 3.19 8.58 12.83
C ARG A 26 2.80 8.21 11.41
N TYR A 27 1.65 8.67 10.94
CA TYR A 27 1.18 8.46 9.57
C TYR A 27 2.18 9.00 8.54
N ASN A 28 2.61 10.26 8.68
CA ASN A 28 3.57 10.87 7.74
C ASN A 28 4.88 10.07 7.70
N LYS A 29 5.41 9.68 8.86
CA LYS A 29 6.61 8.85 8.95
C LYS A 29 6.45 7.51 8.20
N ILE A 30 5.33 6.81 8.42
CA ILE A 30 5.05 5.54 7.75
C ILE A 30 4.96 5.75 6.23
N VAL A 31 4.27 6.80 5.78
CA VAL A 31 4.16 7.11 4.35
C VAL A 31 5.54 7.36 3.74
N ASP A 32 6.37 8.17 4.39
CA ASP A 32 7.72 8.48 3.90
C ASP A 32 8.59 7.21 3.82
N GLU A 33 8.55 6.36 4.84
CA GLU A 33 9.27 5.07 4.85
C GLU A 33 8.78 4.13 3.74
N GLN A 34 7.47 4.09 3.48
CA GLN A 34 6.89 3.30 2.40
C GLN A 34 7.22 3.86 1.01
N GLU A 35 7.27 5.19 0.86
CA GLU A 35 7.70 5.84 -0.37
C GLU A 35 9.19 5.56 -0.65
N ALA A 36 10.04 5.56 0.38
CA ALA A 36 11.46 5.22 0.26
C ALA A 36 11.70 3.78 -0.24
N LEU A 37 10.75 2.86 0.00
CA LEU A 37 10.80 1.48 -0.53
C LEU A 37 10.45 1.37 -2.02
N THR A 38 10.03 2.46 -2.68
CA THR A 38 9.60 2.43 -4.09
C THR A 38 10.62 1.82 -5.04
N PRO A 39 11.92 2.19 -5.01
CA PRO A 39 12.91 1.60 -5.93
C PRO A 39 13.06 0.08 -5.73
N LYS A 40 13.02 -0.38 -4.48
CA LYS A 40 13.11 -1.81 -4.13
C LYS A 40 11.89 -2.57 -4.63
N ARG A 41 10.68 -2.03 -4.40
CA ARG A 41 9.43 -2.61 -4.88
C ARG A 41 9.40 -2.68 -6.41
N ASP A 42 9.81 -1.62 -7.08
CA ASP A 42 9.85 -1.56 -8.54
C ASP A 42 10.79 -2.62 -9.13
N LYS A 43 11.96 -2.81 -8.50
CA LYS A 43 12.89 -3.88 -8.87
C LYS A 43 12.26 -5.26 -8.70
N TRP A 44 11.64 -5.54 -7.55
CA TRP A 44 10.99 -6.83 -7.29
C TRP A 44 9.85 -7.13 -8.26
N ILE A 45 9.04 -6.13 -8.62
CA ILE A 45 7.97 -6.30 -9.60
C ILE A 45 8.56 -6.63 -10.97
N ALA A 46 9.58 -5.89 -11.41
CA ALA A 46 10.24 -6.15 -12.69
C ALA A 46 10.85 -7.56 -12.74
N GLU A 47 11.57 -7.97 -11.69
CA GLU A 47 12.16 -9.31 -11.58
C GLU A 47 11.10 -10.41 -11.58
N PHE A 48 9.99 -10.21 -10.87
CA PHE A 48 8.88 -11.14 -10.86
C PHE A 48 8.25 -11.29 -12.24
N LEU A 49 7.91 -10.17 -12.89
CA LEU A 49 7.31 -10.17 -14.23
C LEU A 49 8.24 -10.79 -15.28
N GLN A 50 9.55 -10.59 -15.16
CA GLN A 50 10.53 -11.27 -16.02
C GLN A 50 10.56 -12.78 -15.74
N ARG A 51 10.52 -13.19 -14.46
CA ARG A 51 10.60 -14.60 -14.05
C ARG A 51 9.42 -15.42 -14.54
N ILE A 52 8.20 -14.88 -14.47
CA ILE A 52 7.00 -15.60 -14.95
C ILE A 52 6.96 -15.76 -16.48
N GLN A 53 7.65 -14.89 -17.22
CA GLN A 53 7.80 -15.01 -18.68
C GLN A 53 8.92 -15.98 -19.08
N THR A 54 9.99 -16.06 -18.28
CA THR A 54 11.18 -16.86 -18.61
C THR A 54 11.11 -18.28 -18.04
N ARG A 55 10.92 -18.40 -16.72
CA ARG A 55 10.81 -19.68 -16.01
C ARG A 55 9.40 -20.27 -16.10
N GLY A 56 8.39 -19.42 -16.11
CA GLY A 56 6.98 -19.83 -16.09
C GLY A 56 6.40 -19.93 -14.68
N VAL A 57 5.11 -20.22 -14.64
CA VAL A 57 4.28 -20.41 -13.45
C VAL A 57 3.60 -21.77 -13.51
N HIS A 58 3.37 -22.39 -12.35
CA HIS A 58 2.59 -23.63 -12.28
C HIS A 58 1.12 -23.30 -12.50
N VAL A 59 0.53 -23.89 -13.54
CA VAL A 59 -0.94 -23.89 -13.76
C VAL A 59 -1.57 -25.18 -13.23
N HIS A 60 -0.78 -26.23 -13.12
CA HIS A 60 -1.14 -27.49 -12.47
C HIS A 60 0.10 -28.12 -11.83
N TYR A 61 -0.07 -29.20 -11.07
CA TYR A 61 1.01 -29.83 -10.29
C TYR A 61 2.28 -30.08 -11.10
N ASN A 62 2.13 -30.67 -12.29
CA ASN A 62 3.23 -30.99 -13.22
C ASN A 62 3.26 -30.11 -14.47
N GLN A 63 2.37 -29.11 -14.58
CA GLN A 63 2.26 -28.28 -15.77
C GLN A 63 2.69 -26.85 -15.46
N MET A 64 3.77 -26.41 -16.13
CA MET A 64 4.20 -25.02 -16.13
C MET A 64 3.85 -24.34 -17.44
N ARG A 65 3.49 -23.06 -17.35
CA ARG A 65 3.22 -22.19 -18.49
C ARG A 65 4.05 -20.92 -18.35
N LYS A 66 4.66 -20.46 -19.44
CA LYS A 66 5.24 -19.12 -19.53
C LYS A 66 4.14 -18.11 -19.83
N VAL A 67 4.11 -17.02 -19.08
CA VAL A 67 3.18 -15.91 -19.33
C VAL A 67 3.65 -15.18 -20.58
N ALA A 68 2.73 -14.89 -21.50
CA ALA A 68 3.07 -14.19 -22.73
C ALA A 68 3.20 -12.68 -22.47
N PRO A 69 4.00 -11.94 -23.26
CA PRO A 69 4.20 -10.50 -23.06
C PRO A 69 2.90 -9.69 -23.06
N GLU A 70 1.91 -10.08 -23.87
CA GLU A 70 0.59 -9.45 -23.98
C GLU A 70 -0.27 -9.59 -22.71
N GLU A 71 0.02 -10.56 -21.86
CA GLU A 71 -0.67 -10.77 -20.58
C GLU A 71 -0.07 -9.94 -19.44
N ILE A 72 1.11 -9.33 -19.67
CA ILE A 72 1.80 -8.55 -18.65
C ILE A 72 1.12 -7.19 -18.51
N PRO A 73 0.72 -6.80 -17.29
CA PRO A 73 0.08 -5.51 -17.09
C PRO A 73 1.08 -4.37 -17.35
N VAL A 74 0.59 -3.32 -18.03
CA VAL A 74 1.34 -2.08 -18.19
C VAL A 74 1.47 -1.40 -16.83
N LYS A 75 2.71 -1.04 -16.44
CA LYS A 75 2.95 -0.35 -15.18
C LYS A 75 2.16 0.97 -15.14
N PRO A 76 1.27 1.16 -14.14
CA PRO A 76 0.49 2.37 -14.06
C PRO A 76 1.38 3.56 -13.68
N LYS A 77 1.06 4.76 -14.18
CA LYS A 77 1.81 6.01 -13.90
C LYS A 77 1.65 6.52 -12.47
N ARG A 78 0.65 6.03 -11.72
CA ARG A 78 0.39 6.45 -10.34
C ARG A 78 1.36 5.79 -9.36
N LYS A 79 1.72 6.51 -8.30
CA LYS A 79 2.40 5.91 -7.14
C LYS A 79 1.54 4.82 -6.53
N PHE A 80 2.17 3.79 -5.97
CA PHE A 80 1.49 2.86 -5.08
C PHE A 80 0.99 3.62 -3.86
N LYS A 81 -0.30 3.43 -3.54
CA LYS A 81 -0.89 3.99 -2.33
C LYS A 81 -0.98 2.88 -1.30
N VAL A 82 -0.52 3.16 -0.09
CA VAL A 82 -0.84 2.33 1.07
C VAL A 82 -2.19 2.80 1.58
N ILE A 83 -3.20 1.93 1.52
CA ILE A 83 -4.52 2.19 2.09
C ILE A 83 -4.55 1.42 3.42
N PHE A 84 -4.71 2.14 4.53
CA PHE A 84 -4.86 1.59 5.88
C PHE A 84 -6.29 1.76 6.35
#